data_AF-A0A5A7YLZ6-F1
#
_entry.id   AF-A0A5A7YLZ6-F1
#
_cell.length_a   1.000
_cell.length_b   1.000
_cell.length_c   1.000
_cell.angle_alpha   90.00
_cell.angle_beta   90.00
_cell.angle_gamma   90.00
#
_symmetry.space_group_name_H-M   'P 1'
#
loop_
_entity.id
_entity.type
_entity.pdbx_description
1 polymer ?
#
loop_
_entity_poly.entity_id
_entity_poly.type
_entity_poly.pdbx_seq_one_letter_code
_entity_poly.pdbx_strand_id
1 'polypeptide(L)'
;MLTMHRVEAVLRPAELFGMLVDQQVLGVPGCRAVQQALVAATEGPGVVGSLVMEIAGERGTIDGLSTTRIVPTEQETLIAQLTVMALRDSPVDRDGVWLTVRAAAAADYRGVADAG
;
A
#
# COMPACT_ATOMS: atom_id res chain seq x y z
N MET A 1 0.47 3.03 9.64
CA MET A 1 1.83 2.55 9.33
C MET A 1 2.03 2.61 7.83
N LEU A 2 3.09 3.30 7.36
CA LEU A 2 3.50 3.30 5.96
C LEU A 2 4.75 2.43 5.82
N THR A 3 4.76 1.54 4.83
CA THR A 3 5.92 0.74 4.46
C THR A 3 6.22 0.90 2.98
N MET A 4 7.49 0.84 2.61
CA MET A 4 7.94 0.96 1.23
C MET A 4 9.01 -0.09 0.95
N HIS A 5 8.88 -0.77 -0.18
CA HIS A 5 9.80 -1.81 -0.61
C HIS A 5 10.15 -1.59 -2.08
N ARG A 6 11.42 -1.84 -2.39
CA ARG A 6 11.94 -1.96 -3.75
C ARG A 6 12.37 -3.40 -3.92
N VAL A 7 11.73 -4.11 -4.84
CA VAL A 7 12.07 -5.50 -5.15
C VAL A 7 12.79 -5.51 -6.48
N GLU A 8 14.03 -6.01 -6.53
CA GLU A 8 14.87 -6.12 -7.74
C GLU A 8 14.39 -7.25 -8.68
N ALA A 9 13.09 -7.27 -8.95
CA ALA A 9 12.43 -8.14 -9.91
C ALA A 9 11.11 -7.49 -10.38
N VAL A 10 10.73 -7.78 -11.62
CA VAL A 10 9.45 -7.37 -12.18
C VAL A 10 8.37 -8.36 -11.74
N LEU A 11 7.48 -7.94 -10.85
CA LEU A 11 6.42 -8.77 -10.27
C LEU A 11 5.09 -8.45 -10.92
N ARG A 12 4.25 -9.49 -11.10
CA ARG A 12 2.88 -9.32 -11.59
C ARG A 12 2.02 -8.70 -10.48
N PRO A 13 1.42 -7.52 -10.68
CA PRO A 13 0.74 -6.81 -9.59
C PRO A 13 -0.41 -7.58 -8.95
N ALA A 14 -1.19 -8.33 -9.72
CA ALA A 14 -2.30 -9.12 -9.19
C ALA A 14 -1.85 -10.23 -8.24
N GLU A 15 -0.77 -10.92 -8.58
CA GLU A 15 -0.23 -12.02 -7.77
C GLU A 15 0.43 -11.50 -6.51
N LEU A 16 1.24 -10.44 -6.65
CA LEU A 16 1.84 -9.76 -5.51
C LEU A 16 0.78 -9.22 -4.55
N PHE A 17 -0.30 -8.60 -5.07
CA PHE A 17 -1.38 -8.11 -4.22
C PHE A 17 -2.07 -9.26 -3.46
N GLY A 18 -2.38 -10.37 -4.15
CA GLY A 18 -2.93 -11.57 -3.50
C GLY A 18 -2.03 -12.07 -2.37
N MET A 19 -0.71 -12.16 -2.61
CA MET A 19 0.26 -12.55 -1.58
C MET A 19 0.28 -11.58 -0.39
N LEU A 20 0.17 -10.28 -0.63
CA LEU A 20 0.14 -9.27 0.44
C LEU A 20 -1.14 -9.40 1.28
N VAL A 21 -2.29 -9.68 0.64
CA VAL A 21 -3.54 -9.97 1.36
C VAL A 21 -3.39 -11.22 2.21
N ASP A 22 -2.89 -12.31 1.64
CA ASP A 22 -2.69 -13.57 2.37
C ASP A 22 -1.76 -13.37 3.57
N GLN A 23 -0.67 -12.63 3.41
CA GLN A 23 0.23 -12.29 4.52
C GLN A 23 -0.48 -11.52 5.64
N GLN A 24 -1.36 -10.58 5.31
CA GLN A 24 -2.10 -9.80 6.31
C GLN A 24 -3.18 -10.63 7.01
N VAL A 25 -3.92 -11.46 6.27
CA VAL A 25 -5.03 -12.26 6.81
C VAL A 25 -4.51 -13.46 7.61
N LEU A 26 -3.53 -14.17 7.08
CA LEU A 26 -2.99 -15.38 7.72
C LEU A 26 -1.95 -15.07 8.79
N GLY A 27 -1.25 -13.93 8.68
CA GLY A 27 -0.21 -13.52 9.61
C GLY A 27 -0.74 -12.89 10.91
N VAL A 28 -2.00 -12.46 10.93
CA VAL A 28 -2.61 -11.77 12.08
C VAL A 28 -3.75 -12.61 12.65
N PRO A 29 -3.64 -13.13 13.89
CA PRO A 29 -4.70 -13.91 14.53
C PRO A 29 -6.03 -13.14 14.58
N GLY A 30 -7.12 -13.80 14.21
CA GLY A 30 -8.45 -13.21 14.22
C GLY A 30 -8.70 -12.19 13.11
N CYS A 31 -7.75 -11.98 12.20
CA CYS A 31 -7.90 -11.15 11.01
C CYS A 31 -8.71 -11.87 9.94
N ARG A 32 -9.62 -11.14 9.29
CA ARG A 32 -10.31 -11.59 8.08
C ARG A 32 -10.40 -10.46 7.08
N ALA A 33 -10.32 -10.80 5.79
CA ALA A 33 -10.68 -9.89 4.72
C ALA A 33 -12.20 -9.72 4.67
N VAL A 34 -12.66 -8.47 4.64
CA VAL A 34 -14.07 -8.11 4.39
C VAL A 34 -14.27 -7.78 2.93
N GLN A 35 -13.36 -6.98 2.37
CA GLN A 35 -13.39 -6.56 0.98
C GLN A 35 -11.96 -6.42 0.48
N GLN A 36 -11.75 -6.76 -0.79
CA GLN A 36 -10.51 -6.47 -1.49
C GLN A 36 -10.80 -5.97 -2.90
N ALA A 37 -9.96 -5.08 -3.41
CA ALA A 37 -10.03 -4.59 -4.77
C ALA A 37 -8.63 -4.29 -5.30
N LEU A 38 -8.44 -4.49 -6.61
CA LEU A 38 -7.24 -4.10 -7.32
C LEU A 38 -7.66 -3.39 -8.60
N VAL A 39 -7.23 -2.15 -8.75
CA VAL A 39 -7.62 -1.28 -9.87
C VAL A 39 -6.41 -0.56 -10.44
N ALA A 40 -6.53 -0.11 -11.69
CA ALA A 40 -5.54 0.80 -12.27
C ALA A 40 -5.44 2.08 -11.42
N ALA A 41 -4.22 2.59 -11.26
CA ALA A 41 -4.00 3.86 -10.60
C ALA A 41 -4.69 5.01 -11.35
N THR A 42 -5.50 5.80 -10.65
CA THR A 42 -6.08 7.05 -11.19
C THR A 42 -5.05 8.18 -11.24
N GLU A 43 -4.08 8.16 -10.32
CA GLU A 43 -2.94 9.06 -10.27
C GLU A 43 -1.62 8.28 -10.24
N GLY A 44 -0.69 8.68 -11.11
CA GLY A 44 0.65 8.09 -11.23
C GLY A 44 0.67 6.69 -11.86
N PRO A 45 1.85 6.08 -11.99
CA PRO A 45 2.01 4.77 -12.64
C PRO A 45 1.56 3.62 -11.74
N GLY A 46 1.24 2.48 -12.37
CA GLY A 46 0.97 1.21 -11.68
C GLY A 46 -0.49 0.97 -11.30
N VAL A 47 -0.70 0.23 -10.21
CA VAL A 47 -2.02 -0.15 -9.71
C VAL A 47 -2.19 0.21 -8.23
N VAL A 48 -3.45 0.27 -7.80
CA VAL A 48 -3.85 0.44 -6.40
C VAL A 48 -4.61 -0.80 -5.95
N GLY A 49 -4.10 -1.46 -4.91
CA GLY A 49 -4.80 -2.46 -4.13
C GLY A 49 -5.44 -1.83 -2.89
N SER A 50 -6.62 -2.29 -2.51
CA SER A 50 -7.28 -1.96 -1.25
C SER A 50 -7.73 -3.25 -0.57
N LEU A 51 -7.40 -3.41 0.71
CA LEU A 51 -7.89 -4.45 1.59
C LEU A 51 -8.59 -3.82 2.79
N VAL A 52 -9.88 -4.11 2.95
CA VAL A 52 -10.64 -3.84 4.17
C VAL A 52 -10.63 -5.10 5.00
N MET A 53 -10.24 -4.96 6.26
CA MET A 53 -10.05 -6.07 7.19
C MET A 53 -10.73 -5.80 8.52
N GLU A 54 -11.11 -6.89 9.18
CA GLU A 54 -11.60 -6.88 10.55
C GLU A 54 -10.74 -7.83 11.37
N ILE A 55 -10.34 -7.41 12.57
CA ILE A 55 -9.56 -8.20 13.50
C ILE A 55 -10.35 -8.34 14.79
N ALA A 56 -10.70 -9.57 15.15
CA ALA A 56 -11.33 -9.87 16.43
C ALA A 56 -10.28 -9.73 17.56
N GLY A 57 -10.37 -8.64 18.31
CA GLY A 57 -9.52 -8.39 19.48
C GLY A 57 -10.25 -8.66 20.79
N GLU A 58 -9.49 -8.93 21.87
CA GLU A 58 -10.03 -9.15 23.22
C GLU A 58 -10.82 -7.95 23.77
N ARG A 59 -10.50 -6.74 23.28
CA ARG A 59 -11.10 -5.47 23.72
C ARG A 59 -12.15 -4.93 22.74
N GLY A 60 -12.50 -5.71 21.71
CA GLY A 60 -13.41 -5.30 20.64
C GLY A 60 -12.84 -5.54 19.25
N THR A 61 -13.67 -5.33 18.23
CA THR A 61 -13.26 -5.45 16.83
C THR A 61 -12.42 -4.25 16.41
N ILE A 62 -11.28 -4.53 15.78
CA ILE A 62 -10.44 -3.53 15.12
C ILE A 62 -10.79 -3.57 13.64
N ASP A 63 -11.15 -2.42 13.08
CA ASP A 63 -11.34 -2.24 11.65
C ASP A 63 -10.03 -1.72 11.04
N GLY A 64 -9.65 -2.29 9.91
CA GLY A 64 -8.43 -1.97 9.21
C GLY A 64 -8.65 -1.68 7.73
N LEU A 65 -7.85 -0.78 7.20
CA LEU A 65 -7.72 -0.49 5.78
C LEU A 65 -6.24 -0.57 5.40
N SER A 66 -5.93 -1.37 4.40
CA SER A 66 -4.62 -1.38 3.76
C SER A 66 -4.75 -0.92 2.32
N THR A 67 -4.08 0.17 1.97
CA THR A 67 -3.97 0.67 0.60
C THR A 67 -2.56 0.43 0.09
N THR A 68 -2.44 -0.31 -1.00
CA THR A 68 -1.18 -0.74 -1.58
C THR A 68 -0.99 -0.14 -2.96
N ARG A 69 0.15 0.48 -3.22
CA ARG A 69 0.61 0.90 -4.54
C ARG A 69 1.65 -0.08 -5.03
N ILE A 70 1.44 -0.61 -6.24
CA ILE A 70 2.38 -1.51 -6.90
C ILE A 70 2.74 -0.88 -8.24
N VAL A 71 4.02 -0.59 -8.42
CA VAL A 71 4.56 0.05 -9.62
C VAL A 71 5.68 -0.82 -10.18
N PRO A 72 5.36 -1.74 -11.10
CA PRO A 72 6.38 -2.44 -11.88
C PRO A 72 7.09 -1.46 -12.81
N THR A 73 8.40 -1.57 -12.91
CA THR A 73 9.24 -0.91 -13.91
C THR A 73 9.92 -1.98 -14.77
N GLU A 74 10.90 -1.62 -15.58
CA GLU A 74 11.61 -2.57 -16.44
C GLU A 74 12.45 -3.60 -15.68
N GLN A 75 12.92 -3.27 -14.47
CA GLN A 75 13.88 -4.10 -13.72
C GLN A 75 13.42 -4.44 -12.30
N GLU A 76 12.40 -3.75 -11.80
CA GLU A 76 12.02 -3.82 -10.40
C GLU A 76 10.54 -3.57 -10.18
N THR A 77 10.10 -3.79 -8.96
CA THR A 77 8.75 -3.45 -8.50
C THR A 77 8.85 -2.60 -7.25
N LEU A 78 8.29 -1.40 -7.31
CA LEU A 78 8.11 -0.54 -6.15
C LEU A 78 6.77 -0.84 -5.50
N ILE A 79 6.78 -1.00 -4.19
CA ILE A 79 5.62 -1.34 -3.39
C ILE A 79 5.53 -0.33 -2.25
N ALA A 80 4.43 0.41 -2.16
CA ALA A 80 4.14 1.23 -0.99
C ALA A 80 2.82 0.77 -0.38
N GLN A 81 2.79 0.51 0.93
CA GLN A 81 1.60 0.05 1.62
C GLN A 81 1.32 0.92 2.85
N LEU A 82 0.16 1.55 2.85
CA LEU A 82 -0.37 2.32 3.96
C LEU A 82 -1.44 1.49 4.66
N THR A 83 -1.19 1.12 5.90
CA THR A 83 -2.16 0.41 6.75
C THR A 83 -2.63 1.31 7.88
N VAL A 84 -3.95 1.45 8.01
CA VAL A 84 -4.63 2.17 9.08
C VAL A 84 -5.48 1.16 9.85
N MET A 85 -5.42 1.22 11.17
CA MET A 85 -6.21 0.37 12.06
C MET A 85 -6.77 1.25 13.16
N ALA A 86 -8.03 1.03 13.52
CA ALA A 86 -8.63 1.65 14.69
C ALA A 86 -9.68 0.72 15.29
N LEU A 87 -9.96 0.87 16.58
CA LEU A 87 -11.14 0.24 17.17
C LEU A 87 -12.38 0.67 16.39
N ARG A 88 -13.35 -0.24 16.27
CA ARG A 88 -14.59 0.02 15.52
C ARG A 88 -15.37 1.22 16.03
N ASP A 89 -15.35 1.43 17.34
CA ASP A 89 -15.99 2.56 18.04
C ASP A 89 -15.11 3.82 18.11
N SER A 90 -13.94 3.81 17.46
CA SER A 90 -13.07 4.97 17.37
C SER A 90 -13.66 6.03 16.43
N PRO A 91 -13.51 7.33 16.74
CA PRO A 91 -13.97 8.42 15.88
C PRO A 91 -13.12 8.63 14.61
N VAL A 92 -12.16 7.76 14.33
CA VAL A 92 -11.27 7.86 13.17
C VAL A 92 -12.04 7.53 11.89
N ASP A 93 -12.17 8.52 11.01
CA ASP A 93 -12.60 8.30 9.62
C ASP A 93 -11.47 7.65 8.81
N ARG A 94 -11.76 6.47 8.26
CA ARG A 94 -10.81 5.69 7.45
C ARG A 94 -11.12 5.77 5.96
N ASP A 95 -12.31 6.22 5.58
CA ASP A 95 -12.77 6.24 4.19
C ASP A 95 -12.05 7.34 3.38
N GLY A 96 -11.58 8.38 4.06
CA GLY A 96 -10.76 9.46 3.48
C GLY A 96 -9.26 9.12 3.29
N VAL A 97 -8.82 7.90 3.59
CA VAL A 97 -7.40 7.54 3.52
C VAL A 97 -7.01 7.08 2.10
N TRP A 98 -6.12 7.83 1.46
CA TRP A 98 -5.60 7.49 0.13
C TRP A 98 -4.07 7.39 0.09
N LEU A 99 -3.56 6.68 -0.93
CA LEU A 99 -2.13 6.57 -1.22
C LEU A 99 -1.88 6.84 -2.71
N THR A 100 -1.07 7.86 -3.01
CA THR A 100 -0.66 8.22 -4.38
C THR A 100 0.85 8.11 -4.52
N VAL A 101 1.33 7.73 -5.70
CA VAL A 101 2.76 7.72 -6.04
C VAL A 101 2.96 8.69 -7.18
N ARG A 102 3.79 9.71 -6.94
CA ARG A 102 4.21 10.66 -7.97
C ARG A 102 5.59 10.22 -8.45
N ALA A 103 5.72 9.98 -9.74
CA ALA A 103 7.06 9.95 -10.33
C ALA A 103 7.64 11.35 -10.14
N ALA A 104 8.81 11.48 -9.51
CA ALA A 104 9.53 12.73 -9.58
C ALA A 104 9.70 13.04 -11.07
N ALA A 105 9.33 14.26 -11.50
CA ALA A 105 9.87 14.76 -12.75
C ALA A 105 11.39 14.54 -12.68
N ALA A 106 12.01 14.07 -13.77
CA ALA A 106 13.45 14.10 -13.89
C ALA A 106 13.87 15.57 -13.77
N ALA A 107 14.04 16.05 -12.54
CA ALA A 107 14.59 17.35 -12.26
C ALA A 107 16.06 17.17 -12.55
N ASP A 108 16.48 17.79 -13.66
CA ASP A 108 17.85 18.05 -14.05
C ASP A 108 18.72 18.31 -12.81
N TYR A 109 19.37 17.28 -12.26
CA TYR A 109 20.58 17.45 -11.46
C TYR A 109 21.72 17.71 -12.45
N ARG A 110 21.57 18.76 -13.26
CA ARG A 110 22.67 19.36 -14.00
C ARG A 110 23.50 20.09 -12.95
N GLY A 111 24.74 19.64 -12.82
CA GLY A 111 25.59 19.94 -11.68
C GLY A 111 25.67 21.41 -11.31
N VAL A 112 25.68 21.64 -9.99
CA VAL A 112 26.50 22.72 -9.45
C VAL A 112 27.94 22.19 -9.46
N ALA A 113 28.55 22.27 -10.64
CA ALA A 113 29.99 22.39 -10.76
C ALA A 113 30.35 23.85 -10.45
N ASP A 114 31.42 24.02 -9.68
CA ASP A 114 32.13 25.27 -9.37
C ASP A 114 31.36 26.42 -8.71
N ALA A 115 31.70 26.65 -7.44
CA ALA A 115 31.76 27.98 -6.87
C ALA A 115 32.99 28.10 -5.97
N GLY A 116 34.04 28.71 -6.51
CA GLY A 116 34.94 29.65 -5.81
C GLY A 116 35.95 29.09 -4.82
#